data_AF-A0A7C3TSG0-F1
#
_entry.id   AF-A0A7C3TSG0-F1
#
_cell.length_a   1.000
_cell.length_b   1.000
_cell.length_c   1.000
_cell.angle_alpha   90.00
_cell.angle_beta   90.00
_cell.angle_gamma   90.00
#
_symmetry.space_group_name_H-M   'P 1'
#
loop_
_entity.id
_entity.type
_entity.pdbx_description
1 polymer ?
#
loop_
_entity_poly.entity_id
_entity_poly.type
_entity_poly.pdbx_seq_one_letter_code
_entity_poly.pdbx_strand_id
1 'polypeptide(L)'
;MIKAGRNDPCPCGSGKKFKKCHLGREGELFLRKNETFNEEAARKVANLPAVHYGRSREVIATLKEEGYLNSVGIKCIDLEAYRKLGVSGQEIPAGSLKVSSAILVNPEKTKEADPSHLYLAVTPHLQDSTLIHQLAHILDYLQGTGPLPGAYRQMSLETGIPVEQLDHRQEFGRWLTFLAERFQVELDAEDAIVAYLYQKGMLFRAEEIARSEPTDLIYRSKQILDFLIAHRSEIDRLIKDRPGYLGKS
;
A
#
# COMPACT_ATOMS: atom_id res chain seq x y z
N MET A 1 -20.07 -19.05 21.47
CA MET A 1 -20.69 -18.40 20.30
C MET A 1 -20.40 -16.90 20.38
N ILE A 2 -19.85 -16.29 19.32
CA ILE A 2 -19.62 -14.84 19.29
C ILE A 2 -20.99 -14.16 19.24
N LYS A 3 -21.36 -13.42 20.28
CA LYS A 3 -22.59 -12.62 20.30
C LYS A 3 -22.28 -11.18 19.86
N ALA A 4 -21.84 -11.00 18.62
CA ALA A 4 -21.76 -9.66 18.03
C ALA A 4 -23.17 -9.22 17.65
N GLY A 5 -23.58 -8.04 18.09
CA GLY A 5 -24.86 -7.45 17.71
C GLY A 5 -24.92 -7.16 16.22
N ARG A 6 -26.12 -7.22 15.63
CA ARG A 6 -26.36 -7.03 14.18
C ARG A 6 -25.72 -5.76 13.60
N ASN A 7 -25.64 -4.68 14.38
CA ASN A 7 -25.08 -3.40 13.97
C ASN A 7 -23.64 -3.16 14.46
N ASP A 8 -23.07 -4.07 15.24
CA ASP A 8 -21.72 -3.93 15.80
C ASP A 8 -20.66 -4.11 14.71
N PRO A 9 -19.43 -3.62 14.91
CA PRO A 9 -18.30 -3.94 14.04
C PRO A 9 -18.11 -5.46 13.92
N CYS A 10 -17.85 -5.93 12.71
CA CYS A 10 -17.73 -7.34 12.44
C CYS A 10 -16.45 -7.93 13.08
N PRO A 11 -16.53 -9.06 13.81
CA PRO A 11 -15.40 -9.67 14.51
C PRO A 11 -14.25 -10.17 13.62
N CYS A 12 -14.37 -10.10 12.29
CA CYS A 12 -13.32 -10.50 11.35
C CYS A 12 -12.30 -9.39 11.07
N GLY A 13 -12.41 -8.23 11.72
CA GLY A 13 -11.52 -7.10 11.51
C GLY A 13 -11.74 -6.33 10.20
N SER A 14 -12.84 -6.58 9.46
CA SER A 14 -13.12 -5.90 8.19
C SER A 14 -13.59 -4.45 8.32
N GLY A 15 -13.88 -3.99 9.55
CA GLY A 15 -14.48 -2.68 9.82
C GLY A 15 -15.97 -2.55 9.45
N LYS A 16 -16.56 -3.53 8.73
CA LYS A 16 -17.98 -3.52 8.34
C LYS A 16 -18.90 -3.82 9.53
N LYS A 17 -20.13 -3.28 9.53
CA LYS A 17 -21.19 -3.73 10.45
C LYS A 17 -21.45 -5.23 10.25
N PHE A 18 -21.66 -5.99 11.32
CA PHE A 18 -21.80 -7.44 11.30
C PHE A 18 -22.87 -7.90 10.29
N LYS A 19 -24.02 -7.21 10.23
CA LYS A 19 -25.08 -7.45 9.22
C LYS A 19 -24.67 -7.32 7.77
N LYS A 20 -23.67 -6.49 7.47
CA LYS A 20 -23.16 -6.27 6.11
C LYS A 20 -21.94 -7.14 5.81
N CYS A 21 -21.51 -7.97 6.77
CA CYS A 21 -20.32 -8.78 6.66
C CYS A 21 -20.66 -10.26 6.84
N HIS A 22 -20.80 -10.73 8.08
CA HIS A 22 -20.88 -12.17 8.39
C HIS A 22 -22.19 -12.60 9.07
N LEU A 23 -23.22 -11.74 9.11
CA LEU A 23 -24.55 -12.16 9.55
C LEU A 23 -25.14 -13.16 8.55
N GLY A 24 -25.46 -14.37 9.00
CA GLY A 24 -25.83 -15.51 8.17
C GLY A 24 -24.64 -16.26 7.54
N ARG A 25 -23.40 -15.84 7.84
CA ARG A 25 -22.13 -16.48 7.43
C ARG A 25 -21.19 -16.62 8.63
N GLU A 26 -21.74 -16.86 9.82
CA GLU A 26 -20.98 -16.85 11.08
C GLU A 26 -19.92 -17.96 11.14
N GLY A 27 -20.09 -19.06 10.39
CA GLY A 27 -19.08 -20.11 10.24
C GLY A 27 -17.76 -19.61 9.64
N GLU A 28 -17.79 -18.57 8.81
CA GLU A 28 -16.58 -17.94 8.23
C GLU A 28 -15.78 -17.16 9.30
N LEU A 29 -16.45 -16.70 10.37
CA LEU A 29 -15.74 -16.13 11.53
C LEU A 29 -14.95 -17.17 12.31
N PHE A 30 -15.39 -18.44 12.31
CA PHE A 30 -14.65 -19.53 12.95
C PHE A 30 -13.44 -19.97 12.10
N LEU A 31 -13.55 -19.91 10.77
CA LEU A 31 -12.43 -20.13 9.87
C LEU A 31 -11.38 -19.01 10.00
N ARG A 32 -11.81 -17.74 10.15
CA ARG A 32 -10.91 -16.61 10.41
C ARG A 32 -10.45 -16.47 11.87
N LYS A 33 -11.15 -17.03 12.86
CA LYS A 33 -10.63 -17.09 14.23
C LYS A 33 -9.50 -18.12 14.39
N ASN A 34 -9.39 -19.07 13.47
CA ASN A 34 -8.17 -19.86 13.32
C ASN A 34 -7.05 -19.08 12.60
N GLU A 35 -7.32 -17.86 12.09
CA GLU A 35 -6.32 -16.84 11.78
C GLU A 35 -6.07 -15.93 13.00
N THR A 36 -6.05 -16.48 14.22
CA THR A 36 -4.87 -16.17 15.04
C THR A 36 -3.67 -16.37 14.12
N PHE A 37 -2.95 -15.30 13.77
CA PHE A 37 -1.68 -15.42 13.08
C PHE A 37 -0.86 -16.40 13.90
N ASN A 38 -0.80 -17.64 13.41
CA ASN A 38 -0.05 -18.69 14.05
C ASN A 38 1.41 -18.24 13.95
N GLU A 39 2.17 -18.24 15.03
CA GLU A 39 3.62 -17.98 15.01
C GLU A 39 4.30 -18.74 13.86
N GLU A 40 3.76 -19.90 13.49
CA GLU A 40 4.15 -20.68 12.33
C GLU A 40 4.05 -19.91 10.99
N ALA A 41 2.99 -19.15 10.74
CA ALA A 41 2.83 -18.32 9.53
C ALA A 41 3.85 -17.18 9.51
N ALA A 42 4.05 -16.50 10.64
CA ALA A 42 5.06 -15.45 10.78
C ALA A 42 6.47 -16.01 10.50
N ARG A 43 6.79 -17.18 11.08
CA ARG A 43 8.06 -17.88 10.86
C ARG A 43 8.22 -18.35 9.41
N LYS A 44 7.16 -18.84 8.76
CA LYS A 44 7.20 -19.22 7.34
C LYS A 44 7.61 -18.05 6.45
N VAL A 45 7.05 -16.85 6.68
CA VAL A 45 7.45 -15.64 5.95
C VAL A 45 8.88 -15.25 6.28
N ALA A 46 9.24 -15.21 7.57
CA ALA A 46 10.57 -14.83 8.02
C ALA A 46 11.68 -15.77 7.46
N ASN A 47 11.37 -17.05 7.30
CA ASN A 47 12.28 -18.06 6.76
C ASN A 47 12.41 -18.04 5.24
N LEU A 48 11.59 -17.28 4.50
CA LEU A 48 11.79 -17.14 3.07
C LEU A 48 13.17 -16.52 2.80
N PRO A 49 13.89 -17.00 1.76
CA PRO A 49 15.20 -16.47 1.41
C PRO A 49 15.08 -15.01 0.98
N ALA A 50 16.09 -14.22 1.32
CA ALA A 50 16.20 -12.87 0.79
C ALA A 50 16.50 -12.93 -0.71
N VAL A 51 15.83 -12.08 -1.47
CA VAL A 51 16.10 -11.88 -2.91
C VAL A 51 16.55 -10.45 -3.17
N HIS A 52 17.23 -10.24 -4.29
CA HIS A 52 17.83 -8.96 -4.67
C HIS A 52 17.52 -8.63 -6.13
N TYR A 53 16.25 -8.64 -6.50
CA TYR A 53 15.82 -8.32 -7.87
C TYR A 53 15.91 -6.81 -8.16
N GLY A 54 16.19 -6.45 -9.42
CA GLY A 54 16.41 -5.06 -9.83
C GLY A 54 17.47 -4.37 -8.97
N ARG A 55 17.23 -3.09 -8.64
CA ARG A 55 18.10 -2.30 -7.75
C ARG A 55 17.74 -2.37 -6.26
N SER A 56 16.90 -3.33 -5.85
CA SER A 56 16.42 -3.43 -4.46
C SER A 56 17.54 -3.42 -3.43
N ARG A 57 18.63 -4.17 -3.65
CA ARG A 57 19.78 -4.20 -2.73
C ARG A 57 20.48 -2.86 -2.61
N GLU A 58 20.76 -2.21 -3.74
CA GLU A 58 21.45 -0.90 -3.79
C GLU A 58 20.63 0.18 -3.10
N VAL A 59 19.36 0.31 -3.47
CA VAL A 59 18.46 1.36 -2.95
C VAL A 59 18.23 1.18 -1.45
N ILE A 60 17.92 -0.04 -0.99
CA ILE A 60 17.67 -0.31 0.43
C ILE A 60 18.94 -0.12 1.26
N ALA A 61 20.10 -0.56 0.77
CA ALA A 61 21.37 -0.35 1.46
C ALA A 61 21.67 1.15 1.62
N THR A 62 21.50 1.93 0.54
CA THR A 62 21.70 3.39 0.56
C THR A 62 20.77 4.06 1.58
N LEU A 63 19.48 3.73 1.57
CA LEU A 63 18.52 4.27 2.54
C LEU A 63 18.88 3.92 3.99
N LYS A 64 19.42 2.72 4.23
CA LYS A 64 19.88 2.30 5.55
C LYS A 64 21.12 3.08 5.99
N GLU A 65 22.10 3.21 5.11
CA GLU A 65 23.36 3.94 5.37
C GLU A 65 23.11 5.43 5.62
N GLU A 66 22.17 6.02 4.89
CA GLU A 66 21.75 7.42 5.06
C GLU A 66 20.79 7.64 6.25
N GLY A 67 20.43 6.57 6.97
CA GLY A 67 19.65 6.65 8.22
C GLY A 67 18.13 6.78 8.04
N TYR A 68 17.59 6.58 6.85
CA TYR A 68 16.15 6.71 6.59
C TYR A 68 15.29 5.56 7.15
N LEU A 69 15.90 4.41 7.43
CA LEU A 69 15.18 3.20 7.90
C LEU A 69 15.17 3.04 9.44
N ASN A 70 15.63 4.04 10.18
CA ASN A 70 15.81 3.95 11.63
C ASN A 70 16.61 2.67 11.99
N SER A 71 16.16 1.91 13.00
CA SER A 71 16.73 0.62 13.40
C SER A 71 16.11 -0.58 12.68
N VAL A 72 15.24 -0.37 11.68
CA VAL A 72 14.48 -1.43 11.01
C VAL A 72 15.12 -1.76 9.66
N GLY A 73 15.26 -3.05 9.34
CA GLY A 73 15.70 -3.52 8.03
C GLY A 73 14.53 -3.70 7.06
N ILE A 74 14.81 -3.72 5.75
CA ILE A 74 13.86 -4.20 4.74
C ILE A 74 14.42 -5.48 4.14
N LYS A 75 13.63 -6.55 4.20
CA LYS A 75 13.96 -7.85 3.59
C LYS A 75 13.07 -8.08 2.38
N CYS A 76 13.66 -8.08 1.18
CA CYS A 76 12.96 -8.48 -0.02
C CYS A 76 12.85 -10.01 -0.08
N ILE A 77 11.65 -10.53 -0.37
CA ILE A 77 11.36 -11.96 -0.56
C ILE A 77 10.71 -12.18 -1.92
N ASP A 78 10.80 -13.39 -2.47
CA ASP A 78 10.17 -13.71 -3.75
C ASP A 78 8.64 -13.71 -3.64
N LEU A 79 7.96 -12.97 -4.52
CA LEU A 79 6.50 -12.83 -4.49
C LEU A 79 5.76 -14.15 -4.79
N GLU A 80 6.30 -15.00 -5.67
CA GLU A 80 5.68 -16.29 -5.94
C GLU A 80 5.85 -17.23 -4.75
N ALA A 81 7.03 -17.25 -4.12
CA ALA A 81 7.27 -18.02 -2.91
C ALA A 81 6.37 -17.56 -1.76
N TYR A 82 6.23 -16.24 -1.56
CA TYR A 82 5.31 -15.67 -0.59
C TYR A 82 3.85 -16.06 -0.86
N ARG A 83 3.41 -15.97 -2.12
CA ARG A 83 2.06 -16.39 -2.54
C ARG A 83 1.80 -17.86 -2.23
N LYS A 84 2.77 -18.76 -2.50
CA LYS A 84 2.65 -20.20 -2.25
C LYS A 84 2.47 -20.55 -0.78
N LEU A 85 2.84 -19.67 0.16
CA LEU A 85 2.58 -19.87 1.58
C LEU A 85 1.10 -19.76 1.94
N GLY A 86 0.28 -19.08 1.13
CA GLY A 86 -1.15 -18.91 1.38
C GLY A 86 -1.50 -18.02 2.58
N VAL A 87 -0.54 -17.26 3.10
CA VAL A 87 -0.69 -16.41 4.31
C VAL A 87 -0.93 -14.92 4.00
N SER A 88 -1.05 -14.55 2.73
CA SER A 88 -1.29 -13.17 2.30
C SER A 88 -2.65 -12.61 2.76
N GLY A 89 -3.64 -13.48 3.01
CA GLY A 89 -5.01 -13.07 3.37
C GLY A 89 -5.76 -12.35 2.24
N GLN A 90 -5.13 -12.21 1.08
CA GLN A 90 -5.68 -11.69 -0.17
C GLN A 90 -5.18 -12.57 -1.33
N GLU A 91 -6.04 -12.83 -2.30
CA GLU A 91 -5.65 -13.56 -3.49
C GLU A 91 -4.71 -12.69 -4.32
N ILE A 92 -3.48 -13.17 -4.54
CA ILE A 92 -2.50 -12.50 -5.42
C ILE A 92 -2.71 -13.08 -6.82
N PRO A 93 -3.25 -12.30 -7.78
CA PRO A 93 -3.55 -12.81 -9.12
C PRO A 93 -2.30 -13.39 -9.77
N ALA A 94 -2.42 -14.53 -10.45
CA ALA A 94 -1.29 -15.14 -11.15
C ALA A 94 -0.68 -14.21 -12.22
N GLY A 95 -1.47 -13.28 -12.77
CA GLY A 95 -1.00 -12.26 -13.70
C GLY A 95 0.02 -11.29 -13.09
N SER A 96 -0.08 -10.98 -11.79
CA SER A 96 0.85 -10.09 -11.08
C SER A 96 2.28 -10.63 -11.05
N LEU A 97 2.47 -11.94 -11.17
CA LEU A 97 3.81 -12.55 -11.20
C LEU A 97 4.55 -12.31 -12.51
N LYS A 98 3.83 -11.97 -13.59
CA LYS A 98 4.41 -11.77 -14.93
C LYS A 98 4.84 -10.33 -15.20
N VAL A 99 4.53 -9.41 -14.28
CA VAL A 99 4.82 -7.98 -14.41
C VAL A 99 5.70 -7.52 -13.24
N SER A 100 6.19 -6.29 -13.32
CA SER A 100 6.81 -5.65 -12.15
C SER A 100 5.74 -5.50 -11.06
N SER A 101 5.92 -6.18 -9.93
CA SER A 101 4.97 -6.15 -8.82
C SER A 101 5.71 -6.32 -7.52
N ALA A 102 5.27 -5.56 -6.54
CA ALA A 102 5.79 -5.61 -5.19
C ALA A 102 4.65 -5.40 -4.19
N ILE A 103 4.69 -6.13 -3.09
CA ILE A 103 3.70 -6.05 -2.01
C ILE A 103 4.44 -5.90 -0.69
N LEU A 104 4.15 -4.83 0.05
CA LEU A 104 4.51 -4.75 1.46
C LEU A 104 3.74 -5.82 2.24
N VAL A 105 4.45 -6.80 2.77
CA VAL A 105 3.85 -7.77 3.69
C VAL A 105 3.45 -7.01 4.93
N ASN A 106 2.19 -7.16 5.35
CA ASN A 106 1.68 -6.52 6.55
C ASN A 106 2.61 -6.83 7.75
N PRO A 107 3.26 -5.81 8.36
CA PRO A 107 4.21 -5.99 9.44
C PRO A 107 3.63 -6.72 10.66
N GLU A 108 2.32 -6.60 10.89
CA GLU A 108 1.62 -7.32 11.96
C GLU A 108 1.73 -8.85 11.80
N LYS A 109 1.98 -9.34 10.58
CA LYS A 109 2.15 -10.77 10.28
C LYS A 109 3.54 -11.30 10.58
N THR A 110 4.54 -10.43 10.64
CA THR A 110 5.94 -10.82 10.80
C THR A 110 6.54 -10.37 12.12
N LYS A 111 5.96 -9.35 12.77
CA LYS A 111 6.52 -8.73 13.98
C LYS A 111 6.81 -9.69 15.13
N GLU A 112 6.02 -10.75 15.30
CA GLU A 112 6.24 -11.73 16.39
C GLU A 112 7.47 -12.61 16.11
N ALA A 113 7.73 -12.95 14.85
CA ALA A 113 8.87 -13.78 14.45
C ALA A 113 10.13 -12.96 14.17
N ASP A 114 9.98 -11.73 13.65
CA ASP A 114 11.06 -10.83 13.28
C ASP A 114 10.60 -9.37 13.39
N PRO A 115 10.70 -8.75 14.57
CA PRO A 115 10.34 -7.35 14.78
C PRO A 115 11.36 -6.37 14.17
N SER A 116 12.51 -6.87 13.69
CA SER A 116 13.60 -6.04 13.18
C SER A 116 13.53 -5.80 11.67
N HIS A 117 12.63 -6.46 10.95
CA HIS A 117 12.48 -6.30 9.50
C HIS A 117 11.04 -6.06 9.04
N LEU A 118 10.91 -5.17 8.06
CA LEU A 118 9.76 -5.10 7.16
C LEU A 118 10.03 -5.98 5.94
N TYR A 119 8.98 -6.58 5.39
CA TYR A 119 9.11 -7.57 4.32
C TYR A 119 8.47 -7.04 3.03
N LEU A 120 9.23 -7.03 1.94
CA LEU A 120 8.74 -6.64 0.62
C LEU A 120 8.75 -7.85 -0.32
N ALA A 121 7.57 -8.35 -0.68
CA ALA A 121 7.45 -9.46 -1.61
C ALA A 121 7.50 -8.95 -3.05
N VAL A 122 8.50 -9.33 -3.84
CA VAL A 122 8.82 -8.74 -5.14
C VAL A 122 8.94 -9.78 -6.26
N THR A 123 8.64 -9.38 -7.51
CA THR A 123 8.84 -10.24 -8.69
C THR A 123 10.27 -10.13 -9.25
N PRO A 124 10.77 -11.15 -9.99
CA PRO A 124 12.08 -11.10 -10.66
C PRO A 124 12.24 -9.94 -11.65
N HIS A 125 11.13 -9.42 -12.18
CA HIS A 125 11.10 -8.32 -13.16
C HIS A 125 10.86 -6.95 -12.49
N LEU A 126 11.22 -6.81 -11.22
CA LEU A 126 11.03 -5.59 -10.45
C LEU A 126 11.68 -4.38 -11.14
N GLN A 127 10.85 -3.41 -11.50
CA GLN A 127 11.25 -2.10 -12.00
C GLN A 127 11.49 -1.13 -10.85
N ASP A 128 12.36 -0.15 -11.10
CA ASP A 128 12.72 0.86 -10.11
C ASP A 128 11.52 1.69 -9.65
N SER A 129 10.60 2.06 -10.56
CA SER A 129 9.37 2.79 -10.22
C SER A 129 8.53 2.03 -9.19
N THR A 130 8.25 0.75 -9.44
CA THR A 130 7.54 -0.13 -8.52
C THR A 130 8.25 -0.27 -7.17
N LEU A 131 9.59 -0.36 -7.18
CA LEU A 131 10.38 -0.44 -5.96
C LEU A 131 10.26 0.84 -5.13
N ILE A 132 10.49 2.02 -5.74
CA ILE A 132 10.46 3.28 -4.99
C ILE A 132 9.06 3.65 -4.53
N HIS A 133 8.02 3.26 -5.26
CA HIS A 133 6.63 3.39 -4.81
C HIS A 133 6.39 2.65 -3.49
N GLN A 134 6.80 1.38 -3.42
CA GLN A 134 6.64 0.60 -2.18
C GLN A 134 7.54 1.12 -1.06
N LEU A 135 8.74 1.60 -1.37
CA LEU A 135 9.62 2.23 -0.39
C LEU A 135 9.04 3.55 0.13
N ALA A 136 8.35 4.33 -0.70
CA ALA A 136 7.67 5.55 -0.26
C ALA A 136 6.58 5.24 0.79
N HIS A 137 5.81 4.18 0.59
CA HIS A 137 4.88 3.69 1.61
C HIS A 137 5.57 3.23 2.89
N ILE A 138 6.70 2.50 2.78
CA ILE A 138 7.47 2.08 3.96
C ILE A 138 7.98 3.30 4.73
N LEU A 139 8.54 4.30 4.05
CA LEU A 139 9.07 5.50 4.69
C LEU A 139 7.96 6.37 5.31
N ASP A 140 6.78 6.47 4.68
CA ASP A 140 5.62 7.14 5.28
C ASP A 140 5.14 6.38 6.54
N TYR A 141 5.05 5.05 6.46
CA TYR A 141 4.70 4.21 7.61
C TYR A 141 5.68 4.37 8.78
N LEU A 142 6.99 4.36 8.51
CA LEU A 142 8.03 4.50 9.54
C LEU A 142 8.04 5.87 10.22
N GLN A 143 7.52 6.93 9.58
CA GLN A 143 7.35 8.24 10.21
C GLN A 143 6.10 8.33 11.10
N GLY A 144 5.27 7.27 11.16
CA GLY A 144 4.07 7.23 11.98
C GLY A 144 2.94 8.11 11.46
N THR A 145 3.10 8.68 10.27
CA THR A 145 2.12 9.56 9.64
C THR A 145 1.07 8.79 8.87
N GLY A 146 1.30 7.53 8.48
CA GLY A 146 0.40 6.77 7.62
C GLY A 146 0.12 5.33 8.02
N PRO A 147 -1.14 4.86 7.86
CA PRO A 147 -1.40 3.44 7.92
C PRO A 147 -0.82 2.75 6.67
N LEU A 148 -0.75 1.42 6.71
CA LEU A 148 -0.32 0.62 5.55
C LEU A 148 -1.27 0.82 4.36
N PRO A 149 -0.79 0.63 3.11
CA PRO A 149 -1.64 0.67 1.93
C PRO A 149 -2.87 -0.23 2.05
N GLY A 150 -4.01 0.26 1.58
CA GLY A 150 -5.29 -0.43 1.65
C GLY A 150 -6.00 -0.35 3.01
N ALA A 151 -5.42 0.28 4.02
CA ALA A 151 -6.07 0.48 5.32
C ALA A 151 -7.36 1.32 5.19
N TYR A 152 -7.42 2.22 4.20
CA TYR A 152 -8.59 3.06 3.95
C TYR A 152 -9.63 2.43 3.03
N ARG A 153 -9.50 1.15 2.65
CA ARG A 153 -10.46 0.47 1.76
C ARG A 153 -11.90 0.53 2.28
N GLN A 154 -12.10 0.37 3.59
CA GLN A 154 -13.44 0.45 4.17
C GLN A 154 -14.01 1.88 4.09
N MET A 155 -13.19 2.89 4.37
CA MET A 155 -13.56 4.29 4.24
C MET A 155 -13.88 4.66 2.79
N SER A 156 -13.08 4.19 1.83
CA SER A 156 -13.34 4.37 0.39
C SER A 156 -14.71 3.82 -0.01
N LEU A 157 -15.08 2.62 0.47
CA LEU A 157 -16.40 2.03 0.20
C LEU A 157 -17.56 2.82 0.83
N GLU A 158 -17.34 3.44 1.99
CA GLU A 158 -18.38 4.18 2.71
C GLU A 158 -18.59 5.60 2.18
N THR A 159 -17.51 6.25 1.78
CA THR A 159 -17.51 7.65 1.33
C THR A 159 -17.59 7.80 -0.19
N GLY A 160 -17.22 6.76 -0.93
CA GLY A 160 -17.05 6.81 -2.39
C GLY A 160 -15.75 7.49 -2.84
N ILE A 161 -14.88 7.89 -1.91
CA ILE A 161 -13.58 8.49 -2.23
C ILE A 161 -12.67 7.40 -2.82
N PRO A 162 -11.98 7.64 -3.95
CA PRO A 162 -11.03 6.68 -4.51
C PRO A 162 -9.94 6.33 -3.48
N VAL A 163 -9.67 5.04 -3.29
CA VAL A 163 -8.66 4.59 -2.33
C VAL A 163 -7.28 5.17 -2.63
N GLU A 164 -6.96 5.38 -3.92
CA GLU A 164 -5.71 6.01 -4.36
C GLU A 164 -5.52 7.42 -3.78
N GLN A 165 -6.59 8.19 -3.58
CA GLN A 165 -6.47 9.51 -2.94
C GLN A 165 -6.19 9.40 -1.43
N LEU A 166 -6.66 8.33 -0.80
CA LEU A 166 -6.53 8.10 0.64
C LEU A 166 -5.18 7.47 0.99
N ASP A 167 -4.66 6.59 0.12
CA ASP A 167 -3.38 5.90 0.32
C ASP A 167 -2.19 6.77 -0.15
N HIS A 168 -2.34 7.57 -1.22
CA HIS A 168 -1.29 8.44 -1.74
C HIS A 168 -1.43 9.89 -1.25
N ARG A 169 -1.00 10.10 0.00
CA ARG A 169 -1.11 11.38 0.72
C ARG A 169 0.09 12.30 0.46
N GLN A 170 0.07 13.51 1.01
CA GLN A 170 1.17 14.47 0.91
C GLN A 170 2.50 13.89 1.42
N GLU A 171 2.45 13.14 2.51
CA GLU A 171 3.60 12.50 3.12
C GLU A 171 4.18 11.40 2.20
N PHE A 172 3.32 10.62 1.54
CA PHE A 172 3.72 9.68 0.49
C PHE A 172 4.33 10.41 -0.71
N GLY A 173 3.67 11.45 -1.21
CA GLY A 173 4.14 12.22 -2.36
C GLY A 173 5.52 12.85 -2.14
N ARG A 174 5.80 13.31 -0.91
CA ARG A 174 7.13 13.79 -0.51
C ARG A 174 8.18 12.69 -0.64
N TRP A 175 7.88 11.48 -0.18
CA TRP A 175 8.82 10.36 -0.27
C TRP A 175 8.99 9.84 -1.69
N LEU A 176 7.90 9.71 -2.45
CA LEU A 176 7.95 9.28 -3.84
C LEU A 176 8.83 10.21 -4.68
N THR A 177 8.62 11.53 -4.56
CA THR A 177 9.43 12.52 -5.27
C THR A 177 10.88 12.53 -4.82
N PHE A 178 11.13 12.49 -3.50
CA PHE A 178 12.49 12.35 -2.95
C PHE A 178 13.22 11.12 -3.51
N LEU A 179 12.58 9.95 -3.49
CA LEU A 179 13.18 8.70 -3.96
C LEU A 179 13.42 8.73 -5.47
N ALA A 180 12.46 9.26 -6.25
CA ALA A 180 12.61 9.39 -7.69
C ALA A 180 13.81 10.26 -8.07
N GLU A 181 13.97 11.41 -7.40
CA GLU A 181 15.12 12.30 -7.60
C GLU A 181 16.43 11.66 -7.10
N ARG A 182 16.42 11.10 -5.89
CA ARG A 182 17.61 10.52 -5.25
C ARG A 182 18.19 9.36 -6.03
N PHE A 183 17.35 8.54 -6.64
CA PHE A 183 17.76 7.32 -7.35
C PHE A 183 17.64 7.42 -8.88
N GLN A 184 17.30 8.62 -9.39
CA GLN A 184 17.16 8.93 -10.82
C GLN A 184 16.17 7.98 -11.53
N VAL A 185 14.99 7.80 -10.93
CA VAL A 185 13.96 6.88 -11.40
C VAL A 185 12.87 7.66 -12.14
N GLU A 186 12.57 7.22 -13.37
CA GLU A 186 11.40 7.70 -14.09
C GLU A 186 10.13 7.06 -13.53
N LEU A 187 9.23 7.90 -13.02
CA LEU A 187 7.91 7.47 -12.55
C LEU A 187 7.05 6.97 -13.71
N ASP A 188 6.23 5.95 -13.45
CA ASP A 188 5.18 5.54 -14.38
C ASP A 188 4.07 6.60 -14.48
N ALA A 189 3.07 6.35 -15.32
CA ALA A 189 1.99 7.30 -15.54
C ALA A 189 1.18 7.59 -14.26
N GLU A 190 0.93 6.59 -13.41
CA GLU A 190 0.13 6.76 -12.19
C GLU A 190 0.91 7.55 -11.14
N ASP A 191 2.16 7.14 -10.88
CA ASP A 191 3.04 7.81 -9.92
C ASP A 191 3.41 9.23 -10.36
N ALA A 192 3.52 9.49 -11.67
CA ALA A 192 3.72 10.83 -12.19
C ALA A 192 2.52 11.75 -11.91
N ILE A 193 1.28 11.24 -11.94
CA ILE A 193 0.09 11.99 -11.52
C ILE A 193 0.16 12.28 -10.03
N VAL A 194 0.55 11.30 -9.20
CA VAL A 194 0.68 11.50 -7.75
C VAL A 194 1.73 12.57 -7.44
N ALA A 195 2.90 12.50 -8.07
CA ALA A 195 3.96 13.51 -7.93
C ALA A 195 3.50 14.90 -8.38
N TYR A 196 2.74 14.99 -9.47
CA TYR A 196 2.13 16.24 -9.93
C TYR A 196 1.15 16.81 -8.90
N LEU A 197 0.25 15.99 -8.36
CA LEU A 197 -0.70 16.42 -7.32
C LEU A 197 0.01 16.83 -6.03
N TYR A 198 1.09 16.14 -5.65
CA TYR A 198 1.94 16.52 -4.51
C TYR A 198 2.51 17.93 -4.71
N GLN A 199 3.16 18.19 -5.85
CA GLN A 199 3.75 19.50 -6.18
C GLN A 199 2.72 20.64 -6.19
N LYS A 200 1.46 20.33 -6.54
CA LYS A 200 0.35 21.30 -6.55
C LYS A 200 -0.36 21.42 -5.20
N GLY A 201 0.06 20.69 -4.16
CA GLY A 201 -0.59 20.71 -2.84
C GLY A 201 -2.00 20.09 -2.85
N MET A 202 -2.27 19.18 -3.78
CA MET A 202 -3.60 18.63 -4.01
C MET A 202 -3.86 17.28 -3.35
N LEU A 203 -2.83 16.55 -2.92
CA LEU A 203 -3.03 15.32 -2.13
C LEU A 203 -3.61 15.64 -0.75
N PHE A 204 -4.33 14.68 -0.17
CA PHE A 204 -4.72 14.71 1.24
C PHE A 204 -3.50 14.66 2.14
N ARG A 205 -3.55 15.31 3.30
CA ARG A 205 -2.62 15.12 4.41
C ARG A 205 -3.15 14.05 5.37
N ALA A 206 -2.24 13.41 6.09
CA ALA A 206 -2.59 12.46 7.15
C ALA A 206 -3.59 13.04 8.16
N GLU A 207 -3.33 14.29 8.59
CA GLU A 207 -4.14 14.98 9.58
C GLU A 207 -5.55 15.33 9.09
N GLU A 208 -5.69 15.63 7.79
CA GLU A 208 -7.00 15.91 7.18
C GLU A 208 -7.88 14.68 7.26
N ILE A 209 -7.36 13.50 6.89
CA ILE A 209 -8.10 12.23 6.95
C ILE A 209 -8.44 11.85 8.40
N ALA A 210 -7.55 12.14 9.35
CA ALA A 210 -7.76 11.77 10.75
C ALA A 210 -8.76 12.65 11.50
N ARG A 211 -8.91 13.93 11.12
CA ARG A 211 -9.67 14.93 11.89
C ARG A 211 -10.96 15.41 11.22
N SER A 212 -11.14 15.16 9.93
CA SER A 212 -12.27 15.70 9.18
C SER A 212 -13.49 14.79 9.25
N GLU A 213 -14.67 15.41 9.21
CA GLU A 213 -15.92 14.66 9.04
C GLU A 213 -15.99 14.06 7.63
N PRO A 214 -16.71 12.94 7.43
CA PRO A 214 -16.81 12.30 6.11
C PRO A 214 -17.27 13.24 4.99
N THR A 215 -18.14 14.22 5.29
CA THR A 215 -18.63 15.20 4.31
C THR A 215 -17.52 16.12 3.79
N ASP A 216 -16.59 16.52 4.67
CA ASP A 216 -15.47 17.40 4.30
C ASP A 216 -14.47 16.64 3.44
N LEU A 217 -14.21 15.36 3.76
CA LEU A 217 -13.37 14.49 2.95
C LEU A 217 -13.94 14.27 1.55
N ILE A 218 -15.26 14.07 1.43
CA ILE A 218 -15.93 13.94 0.13
C ILE A 218 -15.80 15.23 -0.67
N TYR A 219 -16.02 16.39 -0.04
CA TYR A 219 -15.85 17.68 -0.70
C TYR A 219 -14.40 17.88 -1.17
N ARG A 220 -13.43 17.57 -0.33
CA ARG A 220 -12.00 17.64 -0.67
C ARG A 220 -11.64 16.70 -1.82
N SER A 221 -12.15 15.47 -1.80
CA SER A 221 -11.98 14.50 -2.89
C SER A 221 -12.53 15.03 -4.21
N LYS A 222 -13.70 15.68 -4.19
CA LYS A 222 -14.27 16.35 -5.37
C LYS A 222 -13.35 17.47 -5.89
N GLN A 223 -12.75 18.28 -5.02
CA GLN A 223 -11.81 19.31 -5.45
C GLN A 223 -10.58 18.72 -6.15
N ILE A 224 -10.08 17.56 -5.70
CA ILE A 224 -8.99 16.84 -6.35
C ILE A 224 -9.41 16.40 -7.76
N LEU A 225 -10.61 15.83 -7.90
CA LEU A 225 -11.15 15.41 -9.20
C LEU A 225 -11.37 16.59 -10.15
N ASP A 226 -11.96 17.68 -9.67
CA ASP A 226 -12.18 18.90 -10.46
C ASP A 226 -10.82 19.48 -10.93
N PHE A 227 -9.80 19.43 -10.07
CA PHE A 227 -8.45 19.86 -10.42
C PHE A 227 -7.83 18.99 -11.52
N LEU A 228 -7.92 17.65 -11.40
CA LEU A 228 -7.46 16.71 -12.42
C LEU A 228 -8.14 16.96 -13.78
N ILE A 229 -9.46 17.19 -13.78
CA ILE A 229 -10.23 17.50 -14.99
C ILE A 229 -9.78 18.82 -15.62
N ALA A 230 -9.60 19.86 -14.80
CA ALA A 230 -9.17 21.17 -15.25
C ALA A 230 -7.75 21.16 -15.86
N HIS A 231 -6.87 20.27 -15.38
CA HIS A 231 -5.48 20.16 -15.82
C HIS A 231 -5.24 18.96 -16.75
N ARG A 232 -6.29 18.33 -17.27
CA ARG A 232 -6.20 17.08 -18.04
C ARG A 232 -5.18 17.14 -19.18
N SER A 233 -5.09 18.25 -19.92
CA SER A 233 -4.19 18.38 -21.07
C SER A 233 -2.73 18.56 -20.65
N GLU A 234 -2.49 19.14 -19.48
CA GLU A 234 -1.14 19.23 -18.90
C GLU A 234 -0.70 17.86 -18.39
N ILE A 235 -1.58 17.17 -17.65
CA ILE A 235 -1.34 15.82 -17.14
C ILE A 235 -1.11 14.84 -18.29
N ASP A 236 -1.94 14.88 -19.33
CA ASP A 236 -1.81 14.01 -20.50
C ASP A 236 -0.43 14.16 -21.16
N ARG A 237 0.03 15.40 -21.38
CA ARG A 237 1.38 15.66 -21.89
C ARG A 237 2.49 15.14 -20.97
N LEU A 238 2.26 15.18 -19.66
CA LEU A 238 3.22 14.69 -18.66
C LEU A 238 3.37 13.16 -18.71
N ILE A 239 2.31 12.43 -19.01
CA ILE A 239 2.26 10.97 -18.82
C ILE A 239 2.11 10.13 -20.10
N LYS A 240 1.78 10.73 -21.24
CA LYS A 240 1.47 10.00 -22.49
C LYS A 240 2.56 9.04 -22.98
N ASP A 241 3.83 9.35 -22.68
CA ASP A 241 4.98 8.55 -23.10
C ASP A 241 5.50 7.64 -21.98
N ARG A 242 4.83 7.62 -20.82
CA ARG A 242 5.23 6.85 -19.63
C ARG A 242 4.60 5.45 -19.61
N PRO A 243 5.26 4.46 -19.00
CA PRO A 243 4.66 3.15 -18.74
C PRO A 243 3.33 3.26 -18.02
N GLY A 244 2.37 2.39 -18.36
CA GLY A 244 1.05 2.36 -17.71
C GLY A 244 0.04 3.39 -18.23
N TYR A 245 0.41 4.28 -19.17
CA TYR A 245 -0.57 5.17 -19.80
C TYR A 245 -1.63 4.40 -20.59
N LEU A 246 -2.92 4.70 -20.33
CA LEU A 246 -4.08 4.02 -20.93
C LEU A 246 -4.80 4.85 -22.00
N GLY A 247 -4.32 6.05 -22.33
CA GLY A 247 -4.95 6.90 -23.33
C GLY A 247 -4.74 6.37 -24.76
N LYS A 248 -5.62 6.80 -25.67
CA LYS A 248 -5.47 6.47 -27.10
C LYS A 248 -4.42 7.40 -27.70
N SER A 249 -3.30 6.82 -28.12
CA SER A 249 -2.31 7.42 -29.02
C SER A 249 -2.94 7.83 -30.35
#